data_AF-A0A972I7G8-F1
#
_entry.id   AF-A0A972I7G8-F1
#
_cell.length_a   1.000
_cell.length_b   1.000
_cell.length_c   1.000
_cell.angle_alpha   90.00
_cell.angle_beta   90.00
_cell.angle_gamma   90.00
#
_symmetry.space_group_name_H-M   'P 1'
#
loop_
_entity.id
_entity.type
_entity.pdbx_description
1 polymer ?
#
loop_
_entity_poly.entity_id
_entity_poly.type
_entity_poly.pdbx_seq_one_letter_code
_entity_poly.pdbx_strand_id
1 'polypeptide(L)'
;MEQIRSVAETGGNVGLTFYPPFIGKGEIKSQALIPHLEVLLQIGGVDCPAFGSDFDGIDRTPLDLTDVTGIPGFLQVLATAGFSPEIIKKVAGANLYRFLAHKFAPRHRKD
;
A
#
# COMPACT_ATOMS: atom_id res chain seq x y z
N MET A 1 14.14 3.05 6.86
CA MET A 1 14.26 2.73 5.42
C MET A 1 14.86 1.34 5.18
N GLU A 2 15.87 0.90 5.94
CA GLU A 2 16.42 -0.47 5.87
C GLU A 2 15.35 -1.56 5.98
N GLN A 3 14.41 -1.42 6.91
CA GLN A 3 13.29 -2.37 7.07
C GLN A 3 12.46 -2.56 5.79
N ILE A 4 12.20 -1.50 5.01
CA ILE A 4 11.44 -1.60 3.75
C ILE A 4 12.22 -2.48 2.75
N ARG A 5 13.54 -2.28 2.68
CA ARG A 5 14.43 -3.08 1.82
C ARG A 5 14.43 -4.54 2.26
N SER A 6 14.59 -4.82 3.55
CA SER A 6 14.59 -6.20 4.06
C SER A 6 13.26 -6.92 3.79
N VAL A 7 12.12 -6.23 3.91
CA VAL A 7 10.81 -6.82 3.56
C VAL A 7 10.75 -7.11 2.06
N ALA A 8 11.14 -6.15 1.21
CA ALA A 8 11.13 -6.31 -0.24
C ALA A 8 12.05 -7.45 -0.73
N GLU A 9 13.23 -7.61 -0.14
CA GLU A 9 14.20 -8.68 -0.46
C GLU A 9 13.63 -10.09 -0.22
N THR A 10 12.67 -10.23 0.71
CA THR A 10 11.95 -11.50 0.93
C THR A 10 10.76 -11.70 -0.02
N GLY A 11 10.51 -10.75 -0.92
CA GLY A 11 9.33 -10.71 -1.79
C GLY A 11 8.04 -10.31 -1.05
N GLY A 12 8.16 -9.80 0.18
CA GLY A 12 7.05 -9.36 1.03
C GLY A 12 6.47 -8.01 0.62
N ASN A 13 5.53 -7.51 1.44
CA ASN A 13 4.84 -6.25 1.20
C ASN A 13 4.94 -5.31 2.40
N VAL A 14 4.97 -4.00 2.12
CA VAL A 14 4.81 -2.95 3.13
C VAL A 14 3.48 -2.25 2.89
N GLY A 15 2.64 -2.23 3.93
CA GLY A 15 1.34 -1.56 3.90
C GLY A 15 1.48 -0.04 3.97
N LEU A 16 0.89 0.66 3.01
CA LEU A 16 0.65 2.09 3.07
C LEU A 16 -0.49 2.35 4.06
N THR A 17 -0.13 2.81 5.26
CA THR A 17 -1.09 3.12 6.34
C THR A 17 -1.88 4.38 6.05
N PHE A 18 -3.17 4.37 6.38
CA PHE A 18 -4.02 5.55 6.27
C PHE A 18 -4.09 6.35 7.57
N TYR A 19 -3.32 5.98 8.60
CA TYR A 19 -3.38 6.62 9.90
C TYR A 19 -2.77 8.04 9.90
N PRO A 20 -3.56 9.13 10.05
CA PRO A 20 -3.09 10.51 9.90
C PRO A 20 -1.85 10.89 10.72
N PRO A 21 -1.70 10.48 11.99
CA PRO A 21 -0.50 10.78 12.79
C PRO A 21 0.81 10.22 12.20
N PHE A 22 0.75 9.20 11.34
CA PHE A 22 1.92 8.66 10.65
C PHE A 22 2.17 9.30 9.28
N ILE A 23 1.22 10.09 8.77
CA ILE A 23 1.28 10.72 7.45
C ILE A 23 1.83 12.14 7.54
N GLY A 24 1.33 12.93 8.50
CA GLY A 24 1.68 14.34 8.62
C GLY A 24 1.05 15.05 9.83
N LYS A 25 1.07 16.38 9.81
CA LYS A 25 0.49 17.23 10.88
C LYS A 25 -0.80 17.90 10.38
N GLY A 26 -1.77 18.04 11.28
CA GLY A 26 -3.04 18.73 11.00
C GLY A 26 -4.07 17.82 10.30
N GLU A 27 -4.99 18.45 9.58
CA GLU A 27 -5.99 17.74 8.79
C GLU A 27 -5.35 17.09 7.55
N ILE A 28 -5.50 15.77 7.45
CA ILE A 28 -4.90 14.97 6.38
C ILE A 28 -5.97 14.60 5.35
N LYS A 29 -5.63 14.74 4.07
CA LYS A 29 -6.38 14.16 2.94
C LYS A 29 -5.54 13.06 2.29
N SER A 30 -6.19 12.19 1.53
CA SER A 30 -5.60 11.02 0.86
C SER A 30 -4.42 11.39 -0.04
N GLN A 31 -4.43 12.58 -0.64
CA GLN A 31 -3.29 13.13 -1.41
C GLN A 31 -1.96 13.11 -0.62
N ALA A 32 -1.99 13.29 0.69
CA ALA A 32 -0.79 13.29 1.53
C ALA A 32 -0.10 11.91 1.60
N LEU A 33 -0.76 10.83 1.16
CA LEU A 33 -0.17 9.49 1.08
C LEU A 33 0.78 9.32 -0.11
N ILE A 34 0.72 10.19 -1.11
CA ILE A 34 1.54 10.08 -2.34
C ILE A 34 3.04 10.07 -2.06
N PRO A 35 3.63 11.04 -1.32
CA PRO A 35 5.06 10.99 -1.03
C PRO A 35 5.48 9.74 -0.26
N HIS A 36 4.59 9.17 0.57
CA HIS A 36 4.86 7.90 1.26
C HIS A 36 4.86 6.71 0.30
N LEU A 37 3.91 6.66 -0.64
CA LEU A 37 3.89 5.66 -1.70
C LEU A 37 5.12 5.76 -2.61
N GLU A 38 5.54 6.97 -2.98
CA GLU A 38 6.76 7.20 -3.78
C GLU A 38 8.00 6.64 -3.07
N VAL A 39 8.14 6.87 -1.77
CA VAL A 39 9.23 6.32 -0.96
C VAL A 39 9.19 4.79 -0.91
N LEU A 40 8.01 4.19 -0.74
CA LEU A 40 7.86 2.73 -0.76
C LEU A 40 8.26 2.16 -2.12
N LEU A 41 7.86 2.80 -3.23
CA LEU A 41 8.24 2.39 -4.58
C LEU A 41 9.74 2.56 -4.84
N GLN A 42 10.33 3.67 -4.40
CA GLN A 42 11.75 3.98 -4.58
C GLN A 42 12.65 2.98 -3.85
N ILE A 43 12.27 2.56 -2.64
CA ILE A 43 13.10 1.69 -1.79
C ILE A 43 12.77 0.22 -2.00
N GLY A 44 11.48 -0.14 -2.01
CA GLY A 44 11.01 -1.51 -2.06
C GLY A 44 10.75 -2.03 -3.48
N GLY A 45 10.78 -1.16 -4.48
CA GLY A 45 10.40 -1.51 -5.85
C GLY A 45 8.89 -1.67 -6.04
N VAL A 46 8.48 -1.86 -7.29
CA VAL A 46 7.06 -1.84 -7.70
C VAL A 46 6.20 -2.98 -7.11
N ASP A 47 6.82 -4.06 -6.67
CA ASP A 47 6.14 -5.25 -6.16
C ASP A 47 5.98 -5.28 -4.63
N CYS A 48 6.50 -4.26 -3.93
CA CYS A 48 6.50 -4.18 -2.47
C CYS A 48 5.26 -3.48 -1.89
N PRO A 49 4.84 -2.28 -2.33
CA PRO A 49 3.76 -1.56 -1.66
C PRO A 49 2.41 -2.28 -1.81
N ALA A 50 1.61 -2.23 -0.75
CA ALA A 50 0.21 -2.64 -0.74
C ALA A 50 -0.60 -1.64 0.12
N PHE A 51 -1.92 -1.58 -0.02
CA PHE A 51 -2.73 -0.86 0.97
C PHE A 51 -2.75 -1.58 2.32
N GLY A 52 -2.61 -0.81 3.39
CA GLY A 52 -2.75 -1.28 4.77
C GLY A 52 -3.57 -0.26 5.54
N SER A 53 -4.87 -0.15 5.23
CA SER A 53 -5.70 0.98 5.67
C SER A 53 -5.78 1.14 7.18
N ASP A 54 -5.79 0.03 7.90
CA ASP A 54 -6.07 -0.03 9.34
C ASP A 54 -7.48 0.51 9.69
N PHE A 55 -8.41 0.44 8.72
CA PHE A 55 -9.83 0.71 8.97
C PHE A 55 -10.34 -0.17 10.12
N ASP A 56 -11.22 0.39 10.94
CA ASP A 56 -11.71 -0.20 12.21
C ASP A 56 -10.63 -0.41 13.30
N GLY A 57 -9.35 -0.13 13.01
CA GLY A 57 -8.21 -0.20 13.94
C GLY A 57 -7.66 1.16 14.41
N ILE A 58 -8.04 2.25 13.74
CA ILE A 58 -7.52 3.62 13.98
C ILE A 58 -8.60 4.58 14.48
N ASP A 59 -8.22 5.57 15.29
CA ASP A 59 -9.12 6.60 15.82
C ASP A 59 -9.36 7.76 14.84
N ARG A 60 -8.59 7.85 13.76
CA ARG A 60 -8.63 8.95 12.77
C ARG A 60 -8.29 8.44 11.39
N THR A 61 -8.87 9.07 10.38
CA THR A 61 -8.66 8.77 8.96
C THR A 61 -8.35 10.05 8.18
N PRO A 62 -7.88 9.96 6.93
CA PRO A 62 -7.90 11.11 6.04
C PRO A 62 -9.35 11.55 5.77
N LEU A 63 -9.56 12.85 5.59
CA LEU A 63 -10.90 13.45 5.50
C LEU A 63 -11.75 12.91 4.33
N ASP A 64 -11.10 12.49 3.25
CA ASP A 64 -11.69 11.97 2.01
C ASP A 64 -11.48 10.46 1.84
N LEU A 65 -11.01 9.77 2.89
CA LEU A 65 -10.76 8.32 2.91
C LEU A 65 -11.14 7.75 4.28
N THR A 66 -12.41 7.94 4.66
CA THR A 66 -12.93 7.62 6.01
C THR A 66 -13.16 6.13 6.24
N ASP A 67 -13.41 5.38 5.17
CA ASP A 67 -13.69 3.96 5.21
C ASP A 67 -13.44 3.34 3.82
N VAL A 68 -13.77 2.05 3.68
CA VAL A 68 -13.55 1.28 2.43
C VAL A 68 -14.27 1.88 1.21
N THR A 69 -15.37 2.61 1.40
CA THR A 69 -16.11 3.25 0.29
C THR A 69 -15.33 4.39 -0.35
N GLY A 70 -14.32 4.95 0.34
CA GLY A 70 -13.43 5.99 -0.18
C GLY A 70 -12.33 5.48 -1.13
N ILE A 71 -12.10 4.16 -1.18
CA ILE A 71 -11.02 3.57 -1.99
C ILE A 71 -11.10 3.96 -3.48
N PRO A 72 -12.26 3.90 -4.17
CA PRO A 72 -12.35 4.33 -5.57
C PRO A 72 -11.90 5.80 -5.78
N GLY A 73 -12.24 6.69 -4.84
CA GLY A 73 -11.79 8.09 -4.87
C GLY A 73 -10.28 8.19 -4.72
N PHE A 74 -9.68 7.42 -3.81
CA PHE A 74 -8.23 7.39 -3.65
C PHE A 74 -7.50 6.82 -4.87
N LEU A 75 -8.05 5.81 -5.54
CA LEU A 75 -7.47 5.33 -6.82
C LEU A 75 -7.45 6.43 -7.89
N GLN A 76 -8.49 7.26 -7.94
CA GLN A 76 -8.52 8.41 -8.84
C GLN A 76 -7.48 9.47 -8.44
N VAL A 77 -7.27 9.70 -7.14
CA VAL A 77 -6.19 10.57 -6.64
C VAL A 77 -4.83 10.08 -7.11
N LEU A 78 -4.55 8.78 -7.02
CA LEU A 78 -3.30 8.19 -7.54
C LEU A 78 -3.17 8.38 -9.06
N ALA A 79 -4.25 8.16 -9.82
CA ALA A 79 -4.23 8.36 -11.26
C ALA A 79 -3.94 9.83 -11.64
N THR A 80 -4.58 10.79 -10.95
CA THR A 80 -4.34 12.22 -11.14
C THR A 80 -2.92 12.63 -10.77
N ALA A 81 -2.30 11.95 -9.79
CA ALA A 81 -0.90 12.14 -9.43
C ALA A 81 0.10 11.54 -10.43
N GLY A 82 -0.37 10.85 -11.48
CA GLY A 82 0.47 10.34 -12.57
C GLY A 82 0.93 8.90 -12.39
N PHE A 83 0.44 8.16 -11.38
CA PHE A 83 0.74 6.73 -11.28
C PHE A 83 0.11 5.97 -12.45
N SER A 84 0.89 5.08 -13.06
CA SER A 84 0.39 4.24 -14.16
C SER A 84 -0.70 3.28 -13.66
N PRO A 85 -1.62 2.86 -14.55
CA PRO A 85 -2.64 1.87 -14.19
C PRO A 85 -2.06 0.57 -13.61
N GLU A 86 -0.87 0.18 -14.08
CA GLU A 86 -0.17 -1.01 -13.57
C GLU A 86 0.31 -0.83 -12.12
N ILE A 87 0.90 0.33 -11.78
CA ILE A 87 1.28 0.62 -10.40
C ILE A 87 0.05 0.66 -9.50
N ILE A 88 -1.03 1.33 -9.92
CA ILE A 88 -2.28 1.42 -9.16
C ILE A 88 -2.84 0.02 -8.88
N LYS A 89 -2.93 -0.84 -9.91
CA LYS A 89 -3.37 -2.23 -9.79
C LYS A 89 -2.51 -3.03 -8.81
N LYS A 90 -1.18 -2.86 -8.87
CA LYS A 90 -0.23 -3.52 -7.97
C LYS A 90 -0.47 -3.16 -6.51
N VAL A 91 -0.51 -1.87 -6.21
CA VAL A 91 -0.70 -1.35 -4.84
C VAL A 91 -2.10 -1.70 -4.31
N ALA A 92 -3.13 -1.63 -5.16
CA ALA A 92 -4.52 -1.88 -4.78
C ALA A 92 -4.81 -3.34 -4.41
N GLY A 93 -3.92 -4.28 -4.74
CA GLY A 93 -4.06 -5.65 -4.26
C GLY A 93 -3.23 -6.69 -4.99
N ALA A 94 -2.77 -6.44 -6.22
CA ALA A 94 -2.05 -7.48 -6.97
C ALA A 94 -0.71 -7.87 -6.30
N ASN A 95 -0.05 -6.93 -5.61
CA ASN A 95 1.16 -7.20 -4.84
C ASN A 95 0.92 -8.13 -3.65
N LEU A 96 -0.14 -7.87 -2.87
CA LEU A 96 -0.55 -8.74 -1.77
C LEU A 96 -0.99 -10.12 -2.29
N TYR A 97 -1.79 -10.15 -3.36
CA TYR A 97 -2.22 -11.39 -3.98
C TYR A 97 -1.04 -12.24 -4.45
N ARG A 98 -0.04 -11.64 -5.14
CA ARG A 98 1.20 -12.31 -5.53
C ARG A 98 1.90 -12.95 -4.33
N PHE A 99 2.05 -12.21 -3.24
CA PHE A 99 2.69 -12.72 -2.03
C PHE A 99 1.93 -13.90 -1.43
N LEU A 100 0.61 -13.79 -1.28
CA LEU A 100 -0.24 -14.86 -0.74
C LEU A 100 -0.19 -16.11 -1.64
N ALA A 101 -0.31 -15.93 -2.96
CA ALA A 101 -0.25 -17.02 -3.93
C ALA A 101 1.09 -17.75 -3.87
N HIS A 102 2.21 -17.02 -3.76
CA HIS A 102 3.54 -17.64 -3.62
C HIS A 102 3.72 -18.32 -2.26
N LYS A 103 3.32 -17.68 -1.17
CA LYS A 103 3.53 -18.20 0.19
C LYS A 103 2.70 -19.44 0.51
N PHE A 104 1.49 -19.51 -0.04
CA PHE A 104 0.54 -20.59 0.20
C PHE A 104 0.37 -21.53 -1.01
N ALA A 105 1.24 -21.43 -2.02
CA ALA A 105 1.29 -22.40 -3.11
C ALA A 105 1.47 -23.83 -2.54
N PRO A 106 0.76 -24.84 -3.07
CA PRO A 106 0.97 -26.23 -2.68
C PRO A 106 2.43 -26.60 -2.92
N ARG A 107 3.18 -26.84 -1.85
CA ARG A 107 4.54 -27.39 -2.00
C ARG A 107 4.36 -28.82 -2.47
N HIS A 108 4.73 -29.12 -3.71
CA HIS A 108 4.99 -30.50 -4.09
C HIS A 108 6.10 -31.01 -3.18
N ARG A 109 5.76 -31.87 -2.22
CA ARG A 109 6.78 -32.69 -1.57
C ARG A 109 7.32 -33.56 -2.69
N LYS A 110 8.60 -33.38 -3.03
CA LYS A 110 9.34 -34.46 -3.68
C LYS A 110 9.51 -35.52 -2.61
N ASP A 111 8.70 -36.56 -2.70
CA ASP A 111 9.04 -37.87 -2.14
C ASP A 111 10.23 -38.45 -2.90
#